data_AF-A0A2M7MT03-F1
#
_entry.id   AF-A0A2M7MT03-F1
#
_cell.length_a   1.000
_cell.length_b   1.000
_cell.length_c   1.000
_cell.angle_alpha   90.00
_cell.angle_beta   90.00
_cell.angle_gamma   90.00
#
_symmetry.space_group_name_H-M   'P 1'
#
loop_
_entity.id
_entity.type
_entity.pdbx_description
1 polymer ?
#
loop_
_entity_poly.entity_id
_entity_poly.type
_entity_poly.pdbx_seq_one_letter_code
_entity_poly.pdbx_strand_id
1 'polypeptide(L)'
;MPRLARTLFTAVLTLFALPGFAAGFIVSGPGTPTPRPANPTNNPWLNYPTHYGSGADVHNFSDAASPDMLANMNRFMKLSETERMAAMRQGEQAALARGQALFNDSRLGTSGLNCAACHPNGGTAGGKVGMGDHEIAIPSLVGVAQRYPHFKPLNGRVITQTDMQNNCTVLFLKGKPLASGTQEAADLTYYVGQFRSRP
;
A
#
# COMPACT_ATOMS: atom_id res chain seq x y z
N MET A 1 64.69 -23.94 -13.73
CA MET A 1 64.16 -24.67 -14.92
C MET A 1 63.01 -25.52 -14.41
N PRO A 2 61.75 -25.41 -14.90
CA PRO A 2 61.26 -25.45 -16.31
C PRO A 2 60.45 -24.18 -16.73
N ARG A 3 60.48 -23.65 -17.97
CA ARG A 3 59.81 -24.02 -19.26
C ARG A 3 58.26 -24.08 -19.15
N LEU A 4 57.54 -23.00 -19.52
CA LEU A 4 57.04 -22.60 -20.86
C LEU A 4 55.84 -23.43 -21.34
N ALA A 5 54.66 -22.79 -21.45
CA ALA A 5 53.84 -22.72 -22.67
C ALA A 5 52.58 -21.86 -22.44
N ARG A 6 52.52 -20.70 -23.08
CA ARG A 6 51.31 -19.87 -23.25
C ARG A 6 50.56 -20.38 -24.47
N THR A 7 49.29 -20.73 -24.31
CA THR A 7 48.40 -21.02 -25.45
C THR A 7 47.60 -19.77 -25.76
N LEU A 8 47.85 -19.20 -26.95
CA LEU A 8 47.08 -18.13 -27.57
C LEU A 8 45.75 -18.70 -28.08
N PHE A 9 44.63 -18.14 -27.64
CA PHE A 9 43.33 -18.35 -28.28
C PHE A 9 43.00 -17.11 -29.12
N THR A 10 43.12 -17.26 -30.43
CA THR A 10 42.65 -16.29 -31.42
C THR A 10 41.15 -16.50 -31.60
N ALA A 11 40.33 -15.62 -31.03
CA ALA A 11 38.90 -15.59 -31.29
C ALA A 11 38.61 -14.79 -32.56
N VAL A 12 38.02 -15.47 -33.54
CA VAL A 12 37.56 -14.94 -34.82
C VAL A 12 36.39 -13.98 -34.58
N LEU A 13 36.56 -12.72 -34.99
CA LEU A 13 35.55 -11.68 -34.95
C LEU A 13 34.68 -11.79 -36.20
N THR A 14 33.53 -12.47 -36.11
CA THR A 14 32.52 -12.49 -37.18
C THR A 14 31.61 -11.27 -37.04
N LEU A 15 31.77 -10.33 -37.97
CA LEU A 15 30.98 -9.11 -38.10
C LEU A 15 29.62 -9.46 -38.74
N PHE A 16 28.56 -9.58 -37.93
CA PHE A 16 27.18 -9.61 -38.44
C PHE A 16 26.61 -8.18 -38.43
N ALA A 17 26.47 -7.60 -39.61
CA ALA A 17 25.69 -6.39 -39.83
C ALA A 17 24.20 -6.75 -39.76
N LEU A 18 23.48 -6.22 -38.77
CA LEU A 18 22.02 -6.25 -38.73
C LEU A 18 21.45 -4.95 -39.34
N PRO A 19 20.36 -5.02 -40.12
CA PRO A 19 19.71 -3.85 -40.70
C PRO A 19 18.99 -3.02 -39.64
N GLY A 20 19.03 -1.71 -39.82
CA GLY A 20 18.52 -0.71 -38.89
C GLY A 20 17.04 -0.87 -38.57
N PHE A 21 16.75 -0.98 -37.28
CA PHE A 21 15.45 -0.65 -36.72
C PHE A 21 15.47 0.83 -36.33
N ALA A 22 14.79 1.65 -37.12
CA ALA A 22 14.43 3.00 -36.74
C ALA A 22 13.41 2.93 -35.59
N ALA A 23 13.88 3.15 -34.36
CA ALA A 23 13.01 3.29 -33.20
C ALA A 23 12.30 4.66 -33.29
N GLY A 24 11.05 4.63 -33.71
CA GLY A 24 10.13 5.74 -33.50
C GLY A 24 9.92 5.93 -32.00
N PHE A 25 10.46 7.02 -31.45
CA PHE A 25 10.14 7.49 -30.11
C PHE A 25 8.69 7.99 -30.12
N ILE A 26 7.75 7.13 -29.72
CA ILE A 26 6.42 7.59 -29.33
C ILE A 26 6.56 8.15 -27.92
N VAL A 27 6.53 9.48 -27.82
CA VAL A 27 6.31 10.18 -26.55
C VAL A 27 4.88 9.86 -26.13
N SER A 28 4.73 8.85 -25.27
CA SER A 28 3.47 8.58 -24.57
C SER A 28 3.17 9.79 -23.68
N GLY A 29 2.10 10.53 -24.01
CA GLY A 29 1.57 11.58 -23.15
C GLY A 29 1.16 11.04 -21.76
N PRO A 30 0.78 11.91 -20.81
CA PRO A 30 0.37 11.50 -19.48
C PRO A 30 -0.82 10.54 -19.61
N GLY A 31 -0.54 9.24 -19.43
CA GLY A 31 -1.54 8.20 -19.49
C GLY A 31 -2.64 8.53 -18.50
N THR A 32 -3.89 8.48 -18.96
CA THR A 32 -5.04 8.51 -18.06
C THR A 32 -4.82 7.41 -17.01
N PRO A 33 -4.89 7.73 -15.70
CA PRO A 33 -4.73 6.70 -14.68
C PRO A 33 -5.77 5.62 -14.94
N THR A 34 -5.29 4.40 -15.18
CA THR A 34 -6.17 3.26 -15.34
C THR A 34 -7.02 3.12 -14.08
N PRO A 35 -8.30 2.74 -14.19
CA PRO A 35 -9.16 2.55 -13.03
C PRO A 35 -8.46 1.64 -12.02
N ARG A 36 -8.45 2.04 -10.75
CA ARG A 36 -8.01 1.15 -9.67
C ARG A 36 -8.80 -0.17 -9.78
N PRO A 37 -8.16 -1.31 -9.51
CA PRO A 37 -8.83 -2.59 -9.59
C PRO A 37 -10.06 -2.54 -8.68
N ALA A 38 -11.19 -3.02 -9.19
CA ALA A 38 -12.40 -3.14 -8.42
C ALA A 38 -12.09 -3.90 -7.12
N ASN A 39 -12.70 -3.46 -6.02
CA ASN A 39 -12.64 -4.12 -4.72
C ASN A 39 -12.92 -5.63 -4.90
N PRO A 40 -11.93 -6.52 -4.74
CA PRO A 40 -12.06 -7.91 -5.21
C PRO A 40 -12.79 -8.82 -4.20
N THR A 41 -13.73 -8.31 -3.40
CA THR A 41 -14.21 -9.06 -2.23
C THR A 41 -15.68 -9.43 -2.29
N ASN A 42 -15.93 -10.61 -2.84
CA ASN A 42 -17.06 -11.46 -2.45
C ASN A 42 -16.83 -11.97 -1.02
N ASN A 43 -16.89 -11.10 0.00
CA ASN A 43 -17.24 -11.60 1.33
C ASN A 43 -18.77 -11.68 1.35
N PRO A 44 -19.38 -12.87 1.23
CA PRO A 44 -20.82 -12.98 1.13
C PRO A 44 -21.52 -12.49 2.40
N TRP A 45 -20.80 -12.24 3.50
CA TRP A 45 -21.33 -11.88 4.82
C TRP A 45 -21.41 -10.38 5.10
N LEU A 46 -20.65 -9.54 4.39
CA LEU A 46 -20.52 -8.12 4.70
C LEU A 46 -20.77 -7.27 3.45
N ASN A 47 -21.76 -6.40 3.53
CA ASN A 47 -21.90 -5.29 2.59
C ASN A 47 -21.11 -4.10 3.13
N TYR A 48 -19.99 -3.75 2.50
CA TYR A 48 -19.19 -2.63 2.98
C TYR A 48 -19.92 -1.31 2.69
N PRO A 49 -20.08 -0.41 3.68
CA PRO A 49 -20.71 0.87 3.45
C PRO A 49 -19.94 1.63 2.36
N THR A 50 -20.63 2.07 1.32
CA THR A 50 -20.03 2.90 0.25
C THR A 50 -19.81 4.34 0.69
N HIS A 51 -20.43 4.76 1.80
CA HIS A 51 -20.34 6.11 2.36
C HIS A 51 -20.33 6.05 3.90
N TYR A 52 -19.25 6.51 4.52
CA TYR A 52 -19.30 6.99 5.90
C TYR A 52 -19.83 8.44 5.85
N GLY A 53 -21.04 8.67 6.36
CA GLY A 53 -21.64 10.00 6.40
C GLY A 53 -20.75 10.99 7.16
N SER A 54 -20.73 12.25 6.74
CA SER A 54 -19.86 13.31 7.27
C SER A 54 -20.17 13.76 8.71
N GLY A 55 -21.00 13.02 9.47
CA GLY A 55 -21.20 13.16 10.91
C GLY A 55 -21.77 14.50 11.41
N ALA A 56 -22.07 15.46 10.54
CA ALA A 56 -22.40 16.83 10.95
C ALA A 56 -23.81 17.00 11.53
N ASP A 57 -24.76 16.12 11.21
CA ASP A 57 -26.20 16.34 11.50
C ASP A 57 -26.89 15.18 12.25
N VAL A 58 -26.15 14.36 13.02
CA VAL A 58 -26.74 13.20 13.71
C VAL A 58 -27.21 13.56 15.13
N HIS A 59 -28.53 13.72 15.30
CA HIS A 59 -29.15 13.92 16.61
C HIS A 59 -29.36 12.61 17.40
N ASN A 60 -29.23 11.45 16.77
CA ASN A 60 -29.40 10.13 17.39
C ASN A 60 -28.42 9.09 16.80
N PHE A 61 -27.91 8.16 17.63
CA PHE A 61 -26.92 7.15 17.20
C PHE A 61 -27.48 6.20 16.13
N SER A 62 -28.79 5.92 16.17
CA SER A 62 -29.48 5.15 15.14
C SER A 62 -29.46 5.81 13.77
N ASP A 63 -29.41 7.15 13.74
CA ASP A 63 -29.44 7.93 12.50
C ASP A 63 -28.02 8.10 11.93
N ALA A 64 -26.99 7.84 12.75
CA ALA A 64 -25.59 7.78 12.36
C ALA A 64 -25.18 6.42 11.78
N ALA A 65 -25.93 5.36 12.09
CA ALA A 65 -25.69 4.01 11.60
C ALA A 65 -26.12 3.89 10.13
N SER A 66 -25.19 3.54 9.23
CA SER A 66 -25.57 3.29 7.83
C SER A 66 -26.57 2.11 7.75
N PRO A 67 -27.54 2.13 6.82
CA PRO A 67 -28.44 1.00 6.60
C PRO A 67 -27.69 -0.32 6.38
N ASP A 68 -26.54 -0.27 5.70
CA ASP A 68 -25.65 -1.42 5.50
C ASP A 68 -25.08 -1.93 6.82
N MET A 69 -24.65 -1.05 7.74
CA MET A 69 -24.15 -1.45 9.04
C MET A 69 -25.22 -2.16 9.87
N LEU A 70 -26.46 -1.64 9.88
CA LEU A 70 -27.58 -2.26 10.58
C LEU A 70 -27.95 -3.61 9.97
N ALA A 71 -27.96 -3.70 8.63
CA ALA A 71 -28.20 -4.97 7.93
C ALA A 71 -27.11 -6.01 8.25
N ASN A 72 -25.84 -5.60 8.23
CA ASN A 72 -24.71 -6.46 8.60
C ASN A 72 -24.80 -6.90 10.06
N MET A 73 -25.12 -5.99 10.99
CA MET A 73 -25.31 -6.30 12.41
C MET A 73 -26.43 -7.33 12.60
N ASN A 74 -27.60 -7.10 12.00
CA ASN A 74 -28.73 -8.02 12.09
C ASN A 74 -28.41 -9.41 11.52
N ARG A 75 -27.59 -9.48 10.47
CA ARG A 75 -27.11 -10.76 9.93
C ARG A 75 -26.11 -11.42 10.88
N PHE A 76 -25.13 -10.66 11.35
CA PHE A 76 -24.06 -11.16 12.21
C PHE A 76 -24.59 -11.68 13.55
N MET A 77 -25.56 -11.00 14.14
CA MET A 77 -26.17 -11.40 15.42
C MET A 77 -27.00 -12.69 15.33
N LYS A 78 -27.43 -13.09 14.13
CA LYS A 78 -28.17 -14.35 13.90
C LYS A 78 -27.27 -15.58 13.77
N LEU A 79 -25.96 -15.38 13.59
CA LEU A 79 -24.99 -16.46 13.46
C LEU A 79 -24.72 -17.11 14.83
N SER A 80 -24.42 -18.41 14.83
CA SER A 80 -23.83 -19.08 16.00
C SER A 80 -22.46 -18.48 16.34
N GLU A 81 -21.97 -18.72 17.56
CA GLU A 81 -20.65 -18.21 17.96
C GLU A 81 -19.53 -18.64 17.01
N THR A 82 -19.48 -19.92 16.63
CA THR A 82 -18.50 -20.45 15.70
C THR A 82 -18.57 -19.76 14.33
N GLU A 83 -19.78 -19.53 13.81
CA GLU A 83 -19.99 -18.83 12.54
C GLU A 83 -19.59 -17.36 12.63
N ARG A 84 -19.89 -16.66 13.74
CA ARG A 84 -19.43 -15.29 13.97
C ARG A 84 -17.91 -15.19 13.96
N MET A 85 -17.22 -16.08 14.67
CA MET A 85 -15.76 -16.13 14.70
C MET A 85 -15.16 -16.43 13.32
N ALA A 86 -15.80 -17.32 12.54
CA ALA A 86 -15.38 -17.58 11.16
C ALA A 86 -15.58 -16.35 10.26
N ALA A 87 -16.73 -15.68 10.36
CA ALA A 87 -17.03 -14.48 9.57
C ALA A 87 -16.07 -13.32 9.88
N MET A 88 -15.74 -13.09 11.15
CA MET A 88 -14.74 -12.07 11.54
C MET A 88 -13.37 -12.38 10.95
N ARG A 89 -12.86 -13.62 11.12
CA ARG A 89 -11.58 -14.04 10.54
C ARG A 89 -11.55 -13.88 9.02
N GLN A 90 -12.65 -14.23 8.34
CA GLN A 90 -12.75 -14.06 6.89
C GLN A 90 -12.71 -12.57 6.49
N GLY A 91 -13.41 -11.71 7.24
CA GLY A 91 -13.38 -10.25 7.04
C GLY A 91 -11.97 -9.67 7.22
N GLU A 92 -11.28 -10.07 8.28
CA GLU A 92 -9.89 -9.68 8.55
C GLU A 92 -8.93 -10.16 7.45
N GLN A 93 -9.03 -11.41 7.01
CA GLN A 93 -8.22 -11.94 5.91
C GLN A 93 -8.43 -11.17 4.60
N ALA A 94 -9.68 -10.81 4.30
CA ALA A 94 -9.98 -9.99 3.14
C ALA A 94 -9.36 -8.58 3.25
N ALA A 95 -9.41 -7.97 4.42
CA ALA A 95 -8.77 -6.68 4.67
C ALA A 95 -7.24 -6.77 4.54
N LEU A 96 -6.60 -7.84 5.04
CA LEU A 96 -5.16 -8.08 4.84
C LEU A 96 -4.81 -8.19 3.36
N ALA A 97 -5.58 -8.95 2.59
CA ALA A 97 -5.32 -9.14 1.16
C ALA A 97 -5.43 -7.81 0.39
N ARG A 98 -6.47 -7.01 0.65
CA ARG A 98 -6.66 -5.69 0.03
C ARG A 98 -5.57 -4.71 0.44
N GLY A 99 -5.24 -4.65 1.73
CA GLY A 99 -4.18 -3.78 2.25
C GLY A 99 -2.79 -4.17 1.71
N GLN A 100 -2.50 -5.47 1.59
CA GLN A 100 -1.28 -5.96 0.97
C GLN A 100 -1.20 -5.58 -0.52
N ALA A 101 -2.31 -5.70 -1.25
CA ALA A 101 -2.36 -5.29 -2.65
C ALA A 101 -2.03 -3.79 -2.80
N LEU A 102 -2.64 -2.92 -1.99
CA LEU A 102 -2.33 -1.48 -1.96
C LEU A 102 -0.86 -1.21 -1.60
N PHE A 103 -0.32 -1.91 -0.60
CA PHE A 103 1.06 -1.75 -0.16
C PHE A 103 2.10 -2.04 -1.27
N ASN A 104 1.74 -2.92 -2.22
CA ASN A 104 2.57 -3.30 -3.36
C ASN A 104 2.19 -2.57 -4.66
N ASP A 105 1.20 -1.67 -4.64
CA ASP A 105 0.68 -1.01 -5.84
C ASP A 105 1.49 0.25 -6.18
N SER A 106 2.29 0.17 -7.26
CA SER A 106 3.04 1.33 -7.77
C SER A 106 2.15 2.40 -8.40
N ARG A 107 0.86 2.12 -8.64
CA ARG A 107 -0.11 3.09 -9.17
C ARG A 107 -0.65 4.05 -8.11
N LEU A 108 -0.25 3.89 -6.84
CA LEU A 108 -0.58 4.85 -5.78
C LEU A 108 0.03 6.24 -6.04
N GLY A 109 1.05 6.33 -6.88
CA GLY A 109 1.60 7.60 -7.33
C GLY A 109 2.28 7.50 -8.69
N THR A 110 3.14 8.47 -9.00
CA THR A 110 3.79 8.60 -10.31
C THR A 110 5.30 8.36 -10.27
N SER A 111 5.89 8.13 -9.09
CA SER A 111 7.33 7.85 -8.96
C SER A 111 7.73 6.45 -9.43
N GLY A 112 6.77 5.56 -9.68
CA GLY A 112 7.01 4.15 -9.99
C GLY A 112 7.34 3.27 -8.78
N LEU A 113 7.46 3.87 -7.59
CA LEU A 113 7.68 3.16 -6.33
C LEU A 113 6.34 2.75 -5.69
N ASN A 114 6.40 1.79 -4.78
CA ASN A 114 5.31 1.42 -3.87
C ASN A 114 5.83 1.40 -2.42
N CYS A 115 4.96 1.11 -1.44
CA CYS A 115 5.37 1.09 -0.04
C CYS A 115 6.42 0.01 0.24
N ALA A 116 6.30 -1.16 -0.40
CA ALA A 116 7.21 -2.29 -0.24
C ALA A 116 8.64 -1.99 -0.74
N ALA A 117 8.81 -1.09 -1.70
CA ALA A 117 10.13 -0.69 -2.21
C ALA A 117 11.01 -0.06 -1.11
N CYS A 118 10.41 0.69 -0.18
CA CYS A 118 11.11 1.28 0.97
C CYS A 118 10.98 0.42 2.24
N HIS A 119 9.86 -0.29 2.39
CA HIS A 119 9.52 -1.06 3.60
C HIS A 119 9.29 -2.56 3.29
N PRO A 120 10.31 -3.30 2.81
CA PRO A 120 10.15 -4.70 2.46
C PRO A 120 9.71 -5.51 3.70
N ASN A 121 8.59 -6.23 3.57
CA ASN A 121 7.98 -7.01 4.66
C ASN A 121 7.73 -6.21 5.96
N GLY A 122 7.48 -4.90 5.85
CA GLY A 122 7.30 -4.00 7.00
C GLY A 122 8.59 -3.59 7.70
N GLY A 123 9.74 -4.07 7.25
CA GLY A 123 11.04 -3.62 7.71
C GLY A 123 11.43 -2.26 7.12
N THR A 124 12.73 -2.05 7.01
CA THR A 124 13.32 -0.93 6.26
C THR A 124 14.29 -1.51 5.25
N ALA A 125 14.31 -0.96 4.04
CA ALA A 125 15.34 -1.27 3.04
C ALA A 125 16.73 -0.75 3.47
N GLY A 126 16.82 -0.01 4.58
CA GLY A 126 18.00 0.74 4.96
C GLY A 126 18.13 2.04 4.16
N GLY A 127 19.07 2.90 4.56
CA GLY A 127 19.34 4.15 3.85
C GLY A 127 18.38 5.29 4.19
N LYS A 128 18.37 6.29 3.29
CA LYS A 128 17.62 7.53 3.45
C LYS A 128 16.92 7.88 2.14
N VAL A 129 15.87 8.68 2.25
CA VAL A 129 15.14 9.26 1.11
C VAL A 129 15.30 10.77 1.13
N GLY A 130 15.56 11.35 -0.04
CA GLY A 130 15.70 12.80 -0.19
C GLY A 130 14.37 13.53 -0.01
N MET A 131 14.40 14.65 0.71
CA MET A 131 13.31 15.58 0.89
C MET A 131 13.86 17.01 0.82
N GLY A 132 13.93 17.58 -0.38
CA GLY A 132 14.62 18.85 -0.62
C GLY A 132 16.12 18.71 -0.35
N ASP A 133 16.69 19.64 0.42
CA ASP A 133 18.10 19.64 0.81
C ASP A 133 18.43 18.69 1.98
N HIS A 134 17.46 17.86 2.39
CA HIS A 134 17.61 16.95 3.53
C HIS A 134 17.45 15.50 3.11
N GLU A 135 18.11 14.61 3.84
CA GLU A 135 17.90 13.17 3.74
C GLU A 135 17.24 12.65 5.02
N ILE A 136 16.17 11.88 4.87
CA ILE A 136 15.42 11.31 5.99
C ILE A 136 15.60 9.81 5.99
N ALA A 137 15.99 9.23 7.13
CA ALA A 137 16.08 7.79 7.29
C ALA A 137 14.73 7.12 7.01
N ILE A 138 14.73 6.03 6.25
CA ILE A 138 13.53 5.22 6.00
C ILE A 138 13.25 4.39 7.27
N PRO A 139 12.14 4.65 8.00
CA PRO A 139 11.87 3.96 9.26
C PRO A 139 11.43 2.52 9.02
N SER A 140 11.57 1.65 10.03
CA SER A 140 10.83 0.38 10.03
C SER A 140 9.34 0.63 10.29
N LEU A 141 8.46 -0.17 9.68
CA LEU A 141 7.01 -0.21 9.98
C LEU A 141 6.67 -1.23 11.06
N VAL A 142 7.65 -2.00 11.52
CA VAL A 142 7.51 -2.86 12.69
C VAL A 142 7.05 -2.04 13.90
N GLY A 143 6.00 -2.50 14.56
CA GLY A 143 5.39 -1.87 15.73
C GLY A 143 4.71 -0.52 15.43
N VAL A 144 4.31 -0.25 14.18
CA VAL A 144 3.74 1.04 13.80
C VAL A 144 2.39 1.31 14.44
N ALA A 145 1.55 0.28 14.61
CA ALA A 145 0.24 0.41 15.25
C ALA A 145 0.34 0.90 16.71
N GLN A 146 1.42 0.55 17.42
CA GLN A 146 1.64 1.01 18.81
C GLN A 146 2.23 2.42 18.89
N ARG A 147 2.81 2.93 17.79
CA ARG A 147 3.47 4.24 17.75
C ARG A 147 2.57 5.38 17.30
N TYR A 148 1.38 5.09 16.77
CA TYR A 148 0.41 6.08 16.36
C TYR A 148 -0.87 5.95 17.20
N PRO A 149 -1.60 7.05 17.46
CA PRO A 149 -1.29 8.43 17.05
C PRO A 149 -0.09 9.04 17.79
N HIS A 150 0.66 9.94 17.15
CA HIS A 150 1.75 10.69 17.81
C HIS A 150 1.94 12.09 17.22
N PHE A 151 2.58 12.97 17.99
CA PHE A 151 3.01 14.28 17.51
C PHE A 151 4.15 14.15 16.48
N LYS A 152 3.93 14.67 15.27
CA LYS A 152 4.93 14.64 14.19
C LYS A 152 5.42 16.07 13.90
N PRO A 153 6.70 16.39 14.15
CA PRO A 153 7.22 17.75 13.95
C PRO A 153 6.98 18.30 12.54
N LEU A 154 7.17 17.47 11.50
CA LEU A 154 6.94 17.87 10.11
C LEU A 154 5.48 18.25 9.80
N ASN A 155 4.53 17.79 10.60
CA ASN A 155 3.12 18.15 10.46
C ASN A 155 2.66 19.19 11.48
N GLY A 156 3.47 19.50 12.51
CA GLY A 156 3.11 20.42 13.59
C GLY A 156 1.90 19.98 14.43
N ARG A 157 1.50 18.70 14.36
CA ARG A 157 0.32 18.16 15.04
C ARG A 157 0.46 16.68 15.38
N VAL A 158 -0.45 16.19 16.22
CA VAL A 158 -0.69 14.74 16.35
C VAL A 158 -1.29 14.21 15.04
N ILE A 159 -0.71 13.14 14.52
CA ILE A 159 -1.15 12.47 13.30
C ILE A 159 -1.50 11.01 13.60
N THR A 160 -2.42 10.47 12.81
CA THR A 160 -2.79 9.04 12.81
C THR A 160 -1.83 8.21 11.95
N GLN A 161 -1.96 6.88 11.99
CA GLN A 161 -1.24 6.01 11.05
C GLN A 161 -1.62 6.32 9.59
N THR A 162 -2.91 6.55 9.30
CA THR A 162 -3.40 6.90 7.97
C THR A 162 -2.84 8.25 7.48
N ASP A 163 -2.74 9.25 8.35
CA ASP A 163 -2.08 10.52 8.02
C ASP A 163 -0.62 10.27 7.60
N MET A 164 0.11 9.41 8.31
CA MET A 164 1.50 9.09 7.94
C MET A 164 1.58 8.32 6.62
N GLN A 165 0.65 7.40 6.35
CA GLN A 165 0.57 6.72 5.05
C GLN A 165 0.37 7.73 3.92
N ASN A 166 -0.52 8.70 4.11
CA ASN A 166 -0.77 9.76 3.14
C ASN A 166 0.44 10.68 2.96
N ASN A 167 1.16 11.03 4.04
CA ASN A 167 2.43 11.74 3.93
C ASN A 167 3.41 10.97 3.02
N CYS A 168 3.54 9.64 3.19
CA CYS A 168 4.41 8.82 2.35
C CYS A 168 3.97 8.83 0.87
N THR A 169 2.68 8.66 0.62
CA THR A 169 2.10 8.66 -0.74
C THR A 169 2.36 9.99 -1.45
N VAL A 170 2.13 11.12 -0.77
CA VAL A 170 2.31 12.44 -1.38
C VAL A 170 3.80 12.76 -1.56
N LEU A 171 4.62 12.56 -0.52
CA LEU A 171 6.02 13.01 -0.53
C LEU A 171 6.92 12.12 -1.39
N PHE A 172 6.75 10.80 -1.35
CA PHE A 172 7.67 9.84 -1.96
C PHE A 172 7.08 9.12 -3.16
N LEU A 173 5.78 8.81 -3.13
CA LEU A 173 5.12 8.20 -4.29
C LEU A 173 4.66 9.24 -5.32
N LYS A 174 4.59 10.53 -4.93
CA LYS A 174 4.04 11.63 -5.75
C LYS A 174 2.58 11.37 -6.15
N GLY A 175 1.84 10.73 -5.25
CA GLY A 175 0.44 10.35 -5.42
C GLY A 175 -0.56 11.29 -4.78
N LYS A 176 -1.84 10.96 -4.91
CA LYS A 176 -2.92 11.59 -4.15
C LYS A 176 -3.10 10.86 -2.81
N PRO A 177 -3.42 11.57 -1.72
CA PRO A 177 -3.74 10.92 -0.45
C PRO A 177 -4.96 10.00 -0.63
N LEU A 178 -4.97 8.89 0.10
CA LEU A 178 -6.18 8.10 0.31
C LEU A 178 -7.15 8.94 1.13
N ALA A 179 -8.40 9.02 0.70
CA ALA A 179 -9.41 9.76 1.42
C ALA A 179 -9.63 9.12 2.81
N SER A 180 -9.58 9.93 3.86
CA SER A 180 -9.80 9.45 5.22
C SER A 180 -11.19 8.84 5.35
N GLY A 181 -11.30 7.73 6.08
CA GLY A 181 -12.57 7.03 6.27
C GLY A 181 -13.02 6.14 5.12
N THR A 182 -12.28 6.04 4.01
CA THR A 182 -12.58 5.04 2.97
C THR A 182 -12.05 3.66 3.34
N GLN A 183 -12.66 2.63 2.73
CA GLN A 183 -12.25 1.24 2.96
C GLN A 183 -10.79 0.99 2.57
N GLU A 184 -10.28 1.63 1.51
CA GLU A 184 -8.87 1.48 1.11
C GLU A 184 -7.91 2.01 2.17
N ALA A 185 -8.22 3.17 2.76
CA ALA A 185 -7.42 3.73 3.85
C ALA A 185 -7.43 2.81 5.08
N ALA A 186 -8.61 2.25 5.41
CA ALA A 186 -8.76 1.29 6.50
C ALA A 186 -8.00 -0.01 6.24
N ASP A 187 -8.10 -0.59 5.05
CA ASP A 187 -7.41 -1.84 4.68
C ASP A 187 -5.89 -1.67 4.70
N LEU A 188 -5.36 -0.58 4.12
CA LEU A 188 -3.93 -0.30 4.16
C LEU A 188 -3.45 -0.05 5.59
N THR A 189 -4.22 0.67 6.41
CA THR A 189 -3.94 0.86 7.84
C THR A 189 -3.93 -0.47 8.59
N TYR A 190 -4.91 -1.33 8.36
CA TYR A 190 -5.02 -2.63 8.99
C TYR A 190 -3.84 -3.54 8.64
N TYR A 191 -3.49 -3.64 7.35
CA TYR A 191 -2.35 -4.43 6.88
C TYR A 191 -1.02 -3.94 7.46
N VAL A 192 -0.73 -2.64 7.34
CA VAL A 192 0.51 -2.05 7.86
C VAL A 192 0.60 -2.18 9.39
N GLY A 193 -0.55 -2.14 10.08
CA GLY A 193 -0.62 -2.33 11.53
C GLY A 193 -0.26 -3.75 12.00
N GLN A 194 -0.28 -4.74 11.11
CA GLN A 194 0.10 -6.12 11.45
C GLN A 194 1.61 -6.37 11.50
N PHE A 195 2.44 -5.41 11.06
CA PHE A 195 3.89 -5.56 11.19
C PHE A 195 4.30 -5.48 12.65
N ARG A 196 4.47 -6.65 13.28
CA ARG A 196 4.82 -6.80 14.69
C ARG A 196 6.31 -6.93 14.90
N SER A 197 6.79 -6.39 16.02
CA SER A 197 8.13 -6.73 16.52
C SER A 197 8.13 -8.21 16.87
N ARG A 198 9.15 -8.96 16.46
CA ARG A 198 9.38 -10.29 17.04
C ARG A 198 9.60 -10.05 18.55
N PRO A 199 8.91 -10.79 19.43
CA PRO A 199 9.17 -10.72 20.87
C PRO A 199 10.63 -11.06 21.17
#